data_AF-A0A6I8U5L1-F1
#
_entry.id   AF-A0A6I8U5L1-F1
#
_cell.length_a   1.000
_cell.length_b   1.000
_cell.length_c   1.000
_cell.angle_alpha   90.00
_cell.angle_beta   90.00
_cell.angle_gamma   90.00
#
_symmetry.space_group_name_H-M   'P 1'
#
loop_
_entity.id
_entity.type
_entity.pdbx_description
1 polymer ?
#
loop_
_entity_poly.entity_id
_entity_poly.type
_entity_poly.pdbx_seq_one_letter_code
_entity_poly.pdbx_strand_id
1 'polypeptide(L)'
;MDDLDISIISKLLYSAWFKFQILNTVPSSTDQLLDETGSYSIRQLLQQKMGYLEALNRCLWRHGEEPMPSSSTELMQTSAESGSSLDTFDLKRYERYCREERILKRQMNNLLRLHDLTHRDYAEEYSIEVAKNILVSRWESSRLEQLSMQLQDRFQALEKCTRSSECHIRISLKACRLIDQFYTWQLDEVQNDIDQWMERFEHEKDDLDGRFQRARAKKRHWKTLMEEVENREQEIERLQKLEDEHHKRIDYRELCWNSAVKIQAWWRG
;
A
#
# COMPACT_ATOMS: atom_id res chain seq x y z
N MET A 1 65.27 16.20 -4.68
CA MET A 1 66.23 17.15 -4.08
C MET A 1 67.39 17.29 -5.06
N ASP A 2 67.12 17.52 -6.35
CA ASP A 2 68.03 16.97 -7.39
C ASP A 2 67.97 17.75 -8.72
N ASP A 3 68.08 19.08 -8.66
CA ASP A 3 68.52 19.88 -9.81
C ASP A 3 69.62 20.85 -9.37
N LEU A 4 69.47 21.43 -8.18
CA LEU A 4 70.45 22.34 -7.58
C LEU A 4 71.77 21.63 -7.23
N ASP A 5 71.70 20.43 -6.65
CA ASP A 5 72.89 19.67 -6.23
C ASP A 5 73.65 19.09 -7.44
N ILE A 6 72.94 18.69 -8.50
CA ILE A 6 73.53 18.30 -9.79
C ILE A 6 74.23 19.49 -10.45
N SER A 7 73.65 20.70 -10.35
CA SER A 7 74.24 21.96 -10.84
C SER A 7 75.51 22.37 -10.07
N ILE A 8 75.58 22.14 -8.76
CA ILE A 8 76.77 22.48 -7.95
C ILE A 8 77.91 21.50 -8.24
N ILE A 9 77.62 20.19 -8.27
CA ILE A 9 78.61 19.16 -8.56
C ILE A 9 79.16 19.31 -9.99
N SER A 10 78.31 19.64 -10.96
CA SER A 10 78.75 19.89 -12.35
C SER A 10 79.62 21.14 -12.48
N LYS A 11 79.30 22.25 -11.78
CA LYS A 11 80.18 23.43 -11.73
C LYS A 11 81.54 23.13 -11.12
N LEU A 12 81.58 22.33 -10.05
CA LEU A 12 82.83 21.91 -9.42
C LEU A 12 83.68 21.05 -10.37
N LEU A 13 83.07 20.05 -11.02
CA LEU A 13 83.75 19.18 -11.98
C LEU A 13 84.27 19.95 -13.20
N TYR A 14 83.47 20.87 -13.74
CA TYR A 14 83.88 21.73 -14.86
C TYR A 14 85.03 22.67 -14.43
N SER A 15 84.95 23.26 -13.24
CA SER A 15 86.03 24.11 -12.71
C SER A 15 87.33 23.35 -12.48
N ALA A 16 87.25 22.09 -12.04
CA ALA A 16 88.41 21.22 -11.87
C ALA A 16 89.00 20.84 -13.23
N TRP A 17 88.18 20.42 -14.19
CA TRP A 17 88.61 20.10 -15.56
C TRP A 17 89.29 21.31 -16.22
N PHE A 18 88.69 22.51 -16.13
CA PHE A 18 89.26 23.73 -16.69
C PHE A 18 90.60 24.12 -16.05
N LYS A 19 90.72 24.00 -14.71
CA LYS A 19 92.01 24.25 -14.01
C LYS A 19 93.09 23.25 -14.42
N PHE A 20 92.74 21.97 -14.61
CA PHE A 20 93.68 20.95 -15.09
C PHE A 20 94.07 21.15 -16.55
N GLN A 21 93.16 21.65 -17.39
CA GLN A 21 93.45 22.01 -18.77
C GLN A 21 94.44 23.17 -18.85
N ILE A 22 94.27 24.22 -18.02
CA ILE A 22 95.21 25.33 -17.91
C ILE A 22 96.61 24.81 -17.49
N LEU A 23 96.67 23.95 -16.47
CA LEU A 23 97.94 23.38 -15.99
C LEU A 23 98.66 22.53 -17.05
N ASN A 24 97.93 21.90 -17.98
CA ASN A 24 98.51 21.12 -19.07
C ASN A 24 99.00 21.98 -20.26
N THR A 25 98.67 23.28 -20.32
CA THR A 25 99.05 24.19 -21.42
C THR A 25 100.33 25.01 -21.17
N VAL A 26 100.96 24.90 -19.99
CA VAL A 26 102.22 25.61 -19.67
C VAL A 26 103.42 24.79 -20.15
N PRO A 27 104.18 25.22 -21.19
CA PRO A 27 105.14 24.33 -21.87
C PRO A 27 106.56 24.30 -21.27
N SER A 28 106.82 24.89 -20.10
CA SER A 28 108.20 25.31 -19.77
C SER A 28 108.83 24.70 -18.50
N SER A 29 108.15 23.83 -17.75
CA SER A 29 108.74 23.27 -16.50
C SER A 29 108.18 21.93 -15.99
N THR A 30 107.19 21.32 -16.66
CA THR A 30 106.46 20.16 -16.15
C THR A 30 107.00 18.79 -16.60
N ASP A 31 107.87 18.73 -17.62
CA ASP A 31 108.47 17.47 -18.10
C ASP A 31 109.69 17.01 -17.26
N GLN A 32 110.13 17.78 -16.25
CA GLN A 32 111.21 17.40 -15.33
C GLN A 32 110.76 17.17 -13.88
N LEU A 33 109.47 17.39 -13.58
CA LEU A 33 108.92 17.14 -12.26
C LEU A 33 108.30 15.73 -12.27
N LEU A 34 109.04 14.79 -11.70
CA LEU A 34 108.55 13.46 -11.36
C LEU A 34 107.70 13.56 -10.09
N ASP A 35 106.64 12.75 -10.03
CA ASP A 35 105.91 12.49 -8.78
C ASP A 35 106.87 11.94 -7.70
N GLU A 36 106.51 12.03 -6.41
CA GLU A 36 107.32 11.58 -5.26
C GLU A 36 107.74 10.10 -5.34
N THR A 37 107.12 9.33 -6.25
CA THR A 37 107.39 7.91 -6.54
C THR A 37 108.19 7.66 -7.83
N GLY A 38 108.62 8.69 -8.55
CA GLY A 38 109.54 8.60 -9.70
C GLY A 38 109.03 7.87 -10.95
N SER A 39 107.75 7.48 -10.99
CA SER A 39 107.26 6.46 -11.95
C SER A 39 106.50 7.03 -13.17
N TYR A 40 106.02 8.26 -13.12
CA TYR A 40 105.26 8.91 -14.20
C TYR A 40 105.58 10.41 -14.27
N SER A 41 105.51 11.02 -15.46
CA SER A 41 105.59 12.48 -15.56
C SER A 41 104.27 13.10 -15.09
N ILE A 42 104.33 14.25 -14.40
CA ILE A 42 103.13 14.98 -13.96
C ILE A 42 102.15 15.22 -15.11
N ARG A 43 102.66 15.39 -16.33
CA ARG A 43 101.86 15.51 -17.55
C ARG A 43 100.99 14.28 -17.84
N GLN A 44 101.53 13.07 -17.72
CA GLN A 44 100.76 11.83 -17.92
C GLN A 44 99.67 11.67 -16.86
N LEU A 45 99.98 12.00 -15.62
CA LEU A 45 99.02 11.92 -14.50
C LEU A 45 97.88 12.94 -14.66
N LEU A 46 98.20 14.16 -15.09
CA LEU A 46 97.22 15.21 -15.43
C LEU A 46 96.30 14.77 -16.58
N GLN A 47 96.86 14.17 -17.63
CA GLN A 47 96.09 13.70 -18.79
C GLN A 47 95.15 12.55 -18.41
N GLN A 48 95.58 11.65 -17.54
CA GLN A 48 94.74 10.58 -17.00
C GLN A 48 93.60 11.13 -16.12
N LYS A 49 93.90 12.11 -15.25
CA LYS A 49 92.88 12.77 -14.39
C LYS A 49 91.89 13.60 -15.20
N MET A 50 92.33 14.29 -16.26
CA MET A 50 91.43 14.95 -17.21
C MET A 50 90.52 13.93 -17.92
N GLY A 51 91.05 12.77 -18.33
CA GLY A 51 90.25 11.69 -18.93
C GLY A 51 89.16 11.17 -18.00
N TYR A 52 89.46 11.00 -16.70
CA TYR A 52 88.45 10.62 -15.70
C TYR A 52 87.38 11.70 -15.50
N LEU A 53 87.77 12.97 -15.49
CA LEU A 53 86.83 14.09 -15.35
C LEU A 53 85.93 14.24 -16.58
N GLU A 54 86.46 14.04 -17.79
CA GLU A 54 85.65 14.04 -19.02
C GLU A 54 84.67 12.86 -19.06
N ALA A 55 85.09 11.68 -18.63
CA ALA A 55 84.21 10.50 -18.55
C ALA A 55 83.09 10.71 -17.51
N LEU A 56 83.41 11.26 -16.34
CA LEU A 56 82.44 11.64 -15.31
C LEU A 56 81.45 12.68 -15.82
N ASN A 57 81.93 13.68 -16.57
CA ASN A 57 81.08 14.70 -17.15
C ASN A 57 80.14 14.11 -18.22
N ARG A 58 80.63 13.20 -19.09
CA ARG A 58 79.77 12.50 -20.06
C ARG A 58 78.68 11.65 -19.40
N CYS A 59 78.96 11.07 -18.24
CA CYS A 59 77.96 10.30 -17.48
C CYS A 59 76.85 11.19 -16.89
N LEU A 60 77.20 12.39 -16.43
CA LEU A 60 76.27 13.39 -15.91
C LEU A 60 75.42 14.04 -17.02
N TRP A 61 75.98 14.24 -18.22
CA TRP A 61 75.36 15.04 -19.28
C TRP A 61 74.77 14.27 -20.48
N ARG A 62 74.74 12.93 -20.49
CA ARG A 62 73.94 12.19 -21.50
C ARG A 62 72.44 12.31 -21.19
N HIS A 63 71.92 13.50 -21.45
CA HIS A 63 70.52 13.74 -21.75
C HIS A 63 70.28 13.28 -23.18
N GLY A 64 69.58 12.16 -23.35
CA GLY A 64 68.67 12.02 -24.49
C GLY A 64 69.12 11.28 -25.76
N GLU A 65 70.28 10.61 -25.85
CA GLU A 65 70.58 9.77 -27.03
C GLU A 65 71.08 8.37 -26.67
N GLU A 66 70.37 7.37 -27.23
CA GLU A 66 70.74 5.96 -27.24
C GLU A 66 72.15 5.77 -27.85
N PRO A 67 73.01 4.91 -27.28
CA PRO A 67 74.19 4.45 -28.01
C PRO A 67 73.80 3.27 -28.91
N MET A 68 73.81 3.50 -30.22
CA MET A 68 74.14 2.45 -31.20
C MET A 68 75.50 1.82 -30.85
N PRO A 69 75.71 0.51 -31.12
CA PRO A 69 76.92 -0.18 -30.76
C PRO A 69 78.01 0.12 -31.79
N SER A 70 78.70 1.26 -31.66
CA SER A 70 79.88 1.57 -32.46
C SER A 70 81.15 1.32 -31.65
N SER A 71 81.83 0.26 -32.10
CA SER A 71 83.22 -0.12 -31.89
C SER A 71 84.16 1.01 -31.47
N SER A 72 84.83 0.83 -30.33
CA SER A 72 86.27 1.06 -30.15
C SER A 72 86.67 0.41 -28.84
N THR A 73 87.07 -0.84 -28.98
CA THR A 73 87.73 -1.69 -28.00
C THR A 73 89.10 -1.07 -27.69
N GLU A 74 89.23 -0.28 -26.63
CA GLU A 74 90.53 -0.03 -26.02
C GLU A 74 90.57 -0.66 -24.63
N LEU A 75 91.21 -1.82 -24.63
CA LEU A 75 91.50 -2.67 -23.51
C LEU A 75 92.68 -2.03 -22.77
N MET A 76 92.42 -1.13 -21.81
CA MET A 76 93.45 -0.74 -20.84
C MET A 76 93.65 -1.89 -19.85
N GLN A 77 94.48 -2.86 -20.24
CA GLN A 77 95.19 -3.72 -19.31
C GLN A 77 96.33 -2.89 -18.69
N THR A 78 96.19 -2.54 -17.43
CA THR A 78 97.34 -2.23 -16.58
C THR A 78 97.50 -3.36 -15.59
N SER A 79 98.38 -4.29 -15.94
CA SER A 79 99.00 -5.24 -15.03
C SER A 79 99.85 -4.48 -14.00
N ALA A 80 99.45 -4.56 -12.74
CA ALA A 80 100.34 -4.42 -11.59
C ALA A 80 99.68 -5.16 -10.42
N GLU A 81 100.11 -6.41 -10.22
CA GLU A 81 99.96 -7.10 -8.95
C GLU A 81 100.76 -6.32 -7.90
N SER A 82 100.07 -5.61 -7.01
CA SER A 82 100.61 -5.30 -5.69
C SER A 82 99.43 -5.08 -4.76
N GLY A 83 99.32 -5.97 -3.76
CA GLY A 83 98.30 -5.93 -2.75
C GLY A 83 98.35 -4.63 -1.96
N SER A 84 97.36 -3.78 -2.16
CA SER A 84 96.98 -2.70 -1.27
C SER A 84 95.48 -2.54 -1.37
N SER A 85 94.80 -2.75 -0.23
CA SER A 85 93.38 -2.53 -0.03
C SER A 85 93.06 -1.05 -0.26
N LEU A 86 92.75 -0.69 -1.50
CA LEU A 86 92.18 0.59 -1.87
C LEU A 86 91.12 0.29 -2.92
N ASP A 87 89.85 0.43 -2.54
CA ASP A 87 88.67 0.30 -3.41
C ASP A 87 88.94 0.98 -4.75
N THR A 88 89.30 0.20 -5.76
CA THR A 88 89.41 0.68 -7.13
C THR A 88 87.99 0.88 -7.62
N PHE A 89 87.57 2.15 -7.66
CA PHE A 89 86.25 2.55 -8.14
C PHE A 89 86.04 2.02 -9.57
N ASP A 90 85.26 0.93 -9.70
CA ASP A 90 84.91 0.33 -10.97
C ASP A 90 83.86 1.20 -11.67
N LEU A 91 84.35 2.12 -12.51
CA LEU A 91 83.55 3.06 -13.26
C LEU A 91 82.47 2.37 -14.12
N LYS A 92 82.75 1.18 -14.67
CA LYS A 92 81.76 0.43 -15.46
C LYS A 92 80.64 -0.12 -14.59
N ARG A 93 80.95 -0.53 -13.36
CA ARG A 93 79.96 -0.95 -12.38
C ARG A 93 79.11 0.23 -11.90
N TYR A 94 79.71 1.39 -11.67
CA TYR A 94 79.00 2.61 -11.33
C TYR A 94 78.06 3.07 -12.46
N GLU A 95 78.52 3.08 -13.71
CA GLU A 95 77.68 3.38 -14.88
C GLU A 95 76.49 2.42 -15.04
N ARG A 96 76.66 1.15 -14.67
CA ARG A 96 75.58 0.16 -14.66
C ARG A 96 74.58 0.48 -13.56
N TYR A 97 75.03 0.76 -12.34
CA TYR A 97 74.16 1.18 -11.23
C TYR A 97 73.38 2.46 -11.56
N CYS A 98 74.01 3.48 -12.14
CA CYS A 98 73.29 4.70 -12.53
C CYS A 98 72.30 4.47 -13.68
N ARG A 99 72.50 3.45 -14.52
CA ARG A 99 71.51 3.04 -15.53
C ARG A 99 70.33 2.31 -14.88
N GLU A 100 70.62 1.35 -14.01
CA GLU A 100 69.62 0.59 -13.26
C GLU A 100 68.77 1.52 -12.37
N GLU A 101 69.40 2.46 -11.66
CA GLU A 101 68.71 3.47 -10.85
C GLU A 101 67.76 4.33 -11.69
N ARG A 102 68.18 4.75 -12.90
CA ARG A 102 67.30 5.51 -13.81
C ARG A 102 66.13 4.67 -14.32
N ILE A 103 66.35 3.40 -14.64
CA ILE A 103 65.28 2.47 -15.06
C ILE A 103 64.30 2.27 -13.90
N LEU A 104 64.80 1.99 -12.70
CA LEU A 104 63.99 1.81 -11.50
C LEU A 104 63.21 3.07 -11.13
N LYS A 105 63.81 4.27 -11.22
CA LYS A 105 63.09 5.54 -11.03
C LYS A 105 61.96 5.72 -12.05
N ARG A 106 62.17 5.38 -13.32
CA ARG A 106 61.11 5.44 -14.34
C ARG A 106 60.00 4.42 -14.05
N GLN A 107 60.35 3.19 -13.68
CA GLN A 107 59.39 2.16 -13.32
C GLN A 107 58.56 2.58 -12.09
N MET A 108 59.21 3.13 -11.05
CA MET A 108 58.54 3.67 -9.88
C MET A 108 57.57 4.80 -10.25
N ASN A 109 58.00 5.76 -11.07
CA ASN A 109 57.12 6.85 -11.52
C ASN A 109 55.92 6.34 -12.34
N ASN A 110 56.13 5.32 -13.18
CA ASN A 110 55.04 4.69 -13.93
C ASN A 110 54.07 3.93 -13.01
N LEU A 111 54.57 3.24 -11.99
CA LEU A 111 53.74 2.56 -11.00
C LEU A 111 52.93 3.55 -10.16
N LEU A 112 53.54 4.66 -9.73
CA LEU A 112 52.84 5.73 -9.03
C LEU A 112 51.74 6.34 -9.91
N ARG A 113 52.03 6.59 -11.19
CA ARG A 113 51.02 7.09 -12.13
C ARG A 113 49.88 6.09 -12.33
N LEU A 114 50.18 4.80 -12.45
CA LEU A 114 49.16 3.75 -12.58
C LEU A 114 48.31 3.64 -11.32
N HIS A 115 48.94 3.67 -10.15
CA HIS A 115 48.26 3.72 -8.86
C HIS A 115 47.31 4.91 -8.77
N ASP A 116 47.77 6.12 -9.12
CA ASP A 116 46.93 7.32 -9.09
C ASP A 116 45.76 7.24 -10.08
N LEU A 117 45.97 6.65 -11.25
CA LEU A 117 44.90 6.43 -12.22
C LEU A 117 43.88 5.40 -11.70
N THR A 118 44.33 4.24 -11.22
CA THR A 118 43.41 3.23 -10.67
C THR A 118 42.65 3.75 -9.46
N HIS A 119 43.30 4.50 -8.57
CA HIS A 119 42.61 5.09 -7.42
C HIS A 119 41.58 6.15 -7.83
N ARG A 120 41.82 6.92 -8.88
CA ARG A 120 40.82 7.84 -9.43
C ARG A 120 39.65 7.10 -10.05
N ASP A 121 39.90 6.08 -10.86
CA ASP A 121 38.85 5.28 -11.50
C ASP A 121 37.97 4.61 -10.44
N TYR A 122 38.57 4.00 -9.39
CA TYR A 122 37.83 3.44 -8.26
C TYR A 122 37.05 4.48 -7.47
N ALA A 123 37.62 5.68 -7.25
CA ALA A 123 36.93 6.75 -6.55
C ALA A 123 35.74 7.29 -7.37
N GLU A 124 35.88 7.40 -8.68
CA GLU A 124 34.81 7.80 -9.60
C GLU A 124 33.68 6.76 -9.61
N GLU A 125 33.99 5.48 -9.82
CA GLU A 125 33.01 4.39 -9.76
C GLU A 125 32.27 4.35 -8.42
N TYR A 126 32.99 4.47 -7.31
CA TYR A 126 32.40 4.52 -5.98
C TYR A 126 31.48 5.75 -5.81
N SER A 127 31.90 6.92 -6.29
CA SER A 127 31.09 8.14 -6.22
C SER A 127 29.79 8.03 -7.04
N ILE A 128 29.84 7.35 -8.19
CA ILE A 128 28.68 7.10 -9.05
C ILE A 128 27.72 6.15 -8.34
N GLU A 129 28.20 5.06 -7.75
CA GLU A 129 27.33 4.11 -7.04
C GLU A 129 26.69 4.76 -5.79
N VAL A 130 27.44 5.61 -5.07
CA VAL A 130 26.89 6.41 -3.96
C VAL A 130 25.80 7.36 -4.46
N ALA A 131 26.05 8.09 -5.55
CA ALA A 131 25.06 9.01 -6.13
C ALA A 131 23.79 8.28 -6.60
N LYS A 132 23.95 7.12 -7.24
CA LYS A 132 22.84 6.25 -7.65
C LYS A 132 22.03 5.77 -6.45
N ASN A 133 22.67 5.29 -5.40
CA ASN A 133 21.98 4.84 -4.19
C ASN A 133 21.21 5.98 -3.51
N ILE A 134 21.77 7.20 -3.47
CA ILE A 134 21.07 8.38 -2.96
C ILE A 134 19.84 8.70 -3.80
N LEU A 135 19.96 8.69 -5.13
CA LEU A 135 18.85 8.97 -6.05
C LEU A 135 17.75 7.91 -5.93
N VAL A 136 18.10 6.64 -5.94
CA VAL A 136 17.15 5.52 -5.80
C VAL A 136 16.46 5.59 -4.44
N SER A 137 17.19 5.81 -3.35
CA SER A 137 16.61 5.92 -2.01
C SER A 137 15.62 7.08 -1.91
N ARG A 138 15.94 8.24 -2.49
CA ARG A 138 15.03 9.39 -2.54
C ARG A 138 13.79 9.09 -3.37
N TRP A 139 13.98 8.51 -4.55
CA TRP A 139 12.88 8.14 -5.44
C TRP A 139 11.94 7.11 -4.78
N GLU A 140 12.49 6.06 -4.16
CA GLU A 140 11.73 5.04 -3.46
C GLU A 140 10.93 5.65 -2.30
N SER A 141 11.56 6.57 -1.55
CA SER A 141 10.91 7.26 -0.44
C SER A 141 9.74 8.14 -0.91
N SER A 142 9.95 8.95 -1.95
CA SER A 142 8.88 9.77 -2.55
C SER A 142 7.76 8.92 -3.15
N ARG A 143 8.10 7.79 -3.79
CA ARG A 143 7.10 6.85 -4.34
C ARG A 143 6.26 6.23 -3.23
N LEU A 144 6.87 5.82 -2.12
CA LEU A 144 6.17 5.25 -0.97
C LEU A 144 5.26 6.29 -0.30
N GLU A 145 5.72 7.54 -0.19
CA GLU A 145 4.90 8.65 0.33
C GLU A 145 3.70 8.94 -0.58
N GLN A 146 3.89 9.00 -1.90
CA GLN A 146 2.78 9.15 -2.84
C GLN A 146 1.77 8.00 -2.74
N LEU A 147 2.27 6.76 -2.64
CA LEU A 147 1.41 5.59 -2.48
C LEU A 147 0.63 5.65 -1.16
N SER A 148 1.26 6.06 -0.06
CA SER A 148 0.60 6.15 1.24
C SER A 148 -0.51 7.21 1.23
N MET A 149 -0.27 8.37 0.61
CA MET A 149 -1.29 9.41 0.43
C MET A 149 -2.46 8.91 -0.43
N GLN A 150 -2.18 8.25 -1.57
CA GLN A 150 -3.23 7.71 -2.43
C GLN A 150 -4.07 6.62 -1.73
N LEU A 151 -3.43 5.75 -0.95
CA LEU A 151 -4.14 4.74 -0.18
C LEU A 151 -5.00 5.37 0.92
N GLN A 152 -4.49 6.40 1.59
CA GLN A 152 -5.22 7.14 2.62
C GLN A 152 -6.45 7.85 2.03
N ASP A 153 -6.31 8.53 0.90
CA ASP A 153 -7.43 9.18 0.21
C ASP A 153 -8.50 8.17 -0.22
N ARG A 154 -8.07 7.03 -0.76
CA ARG A 154 -8.98 5.92 -1.11
C ARG A 154 -9.70 5.36 0.11
N PHE A 155 -8.98 5.17 1.23
CA PHE A 155 -9.57 4.70 2.47
C PHE A 155 -10.65 5.67 2.98
N GLN A 156 -10.35 6.97 3.03
CA GLN A 156 -11.30 7.99 3.46
C GLN A 156 -12.51 8.08 2.54
N ALA A 157 -12.32 7.98 1.22
CA ALA A 157 -13.41 7.98 0.25
C ALA A 157 -14.32 6.76 0.43
N LEU A 158 -13.74 5.56 0.61
CA LEU A 158 -14.48 4.33 0.89
C LEU A 158 -15.23 4.43 2.22
N GLU A 159 -14.58 4.90 3.27
CA GLU A 159 -15.21 5.06 4.58
C GLU A 159 -16.40 6.02 4.53
N LYS A 160 -16.27 7.16 3.83
CA LYS A 160 -17.37 8.10 3.62
C LYS A 160 -18.51 7.47 2.83
N CYS A 161 -18.20 6.73 1.76
CA CYS A 161 -19.19 6.02 0.95
C CYS A 161 -19.95 4.99 1.79
N THR A 162 -19.24 4.15 2.54
CA THR A 162 -19.82 3.15 3.44
C THR A 162 -20.71 3.78 4.49
N ARG A 163 -20.25 4.83 5.19
CA ARG A 163 -21.07 5.55 6.18
C ARG A 163 -22.34 6.15 5.57
N SER A 164 -22.25 6.68 4.35
CA SER A 164 -23.45 7.20 3.65
C SER A 164 -24.43 6.09 3.31
N SER A 165 -23.93 4.96 2.81
CA SER A 165 -24.74 3.77 2.47
C SER A 165 -25.41 3.19 3.71
N GLU A 166 -24.68 3.02 4.82
CA GLU A 166 -25.22 2.58 6.10
C GLU A 166 -26.32 3.50 6.62
N CYS A 167 -26.14 4.82 6.48
CA CYS A 167 -27.15 5.81 6.84
C CYS A 167 -28.41 5.64 5.99
N HIS A 168 -28.27 5.51 4.66
CA HIS A 168 -29.39 5.27 3.75
C HIS A 168 -30.12 3.97 4.07
N ILE A 169 -29.39 2.87 4.31
CA ILE A 169 -29.96 1.58 4.71
C ILE A 169 -30.73 1.72 6.02
N ARG A 170 -30.18 2.40 7.02
CA ARG A 170 -30.85 2.61 8.32
C ARG A 170 -32.14 3.42 8.17
N ILE A 171 -32.12 4.48 7.36
CA ILE A 171 -33.31 5.29 7.07
C ILE A 171 -34.35 4.44 6.34
N SER A 172 -33.94 3.69 5.33
CA SER A 172 -34.85 2.81 4.57
C SER A 172 -35.50 1.76 5.47
N LEU A 173 -34.72 1.09 6.33
CA LEU A 173 -35.25 0.11 7.28
C LEU A 173 -36.24 0.74 8.26
N LYS A 174 -35.97 1.96 8.73
CA LYS A 174 -36.91 2.69 9.59
C LYS A 174 -38.21 3.02 8.84
N ALA A 175 -38.11 3.45 7.59
CA ALA A 175 -39.27 3.72 6.74
C ALA A 175 -40.11 2.45 6.50
N CYS A 176 -39.48 1.33 6.15
CA CYS A 176 -40.17 0.04 5.99
C CYS A 176 -40.93 -0.35 7.26
N ARG A 177 -40.29 -0.27 8.44
CA ARG A 177 -40.96 -0.58 9.71
C ARG A 177 -42.17 0.30 9.99
N LEU A 178 -42.08 1.61 9.67
CA LEU A 178 -43.19 2.53 9.86
C LEU A 178 -44.34 2.24 8.88
N ILE A 179 -44.00 1.89 7.64
CA ILE A 179 -44.98 1.49 6.62
C ILE A 179 -45.70 0.20 7.06
N ASP A 180 -44.95 -0.79 7.52
CA ASP A 180 -45.52 -2.06 8.02
C ASP A 180 -46.45 -1.80 9.20
N GLN A 181 -46.03 -1.00 10.19
CA GLN A 181 -46.85 -0.60 11.34
C GLN A 181 -48.14 0.11 10.91
N PHE A 182 -48.05 1.02 9.94
CA PHE A 182 -49.21 1.74 9.43
C PHE A 182 -50.21 0.80 8.76
N TYR A 183 -49.74 -0.12 7.91
CA TYR A 183 -50.62 -1.08 7.25
C TYR A 183 -51.21 -2.09 8.21
N THR A 184 -50.45 -2.58 9.20
CA THR A 184 -51.00 -3.44 10.26
C THR A 184 -52.11 -2.72 11.02
N TRP A 185 -51.86 -1.47 11.44
CA TRP A 185 -52.88 -0.68 12.12
C TRP A 185 -54.14 -0.44 11.28
N GLN A 186 -53.99 -0.14 9.98
CA GLN A 186 -55.12 0.02 9.06
C GLN A 186 -55.89 -1.29 8.86
N LEU A 187 -55.20 -2.42 8.78
CA LEU A 187 -55.85 -3.73 8.68
C LEU A 187 -56.61 -4.08 9.96
N ASP A 188 -56.05 -3.78 11.13
CA ASP A 188 -56.71 -3.97 12.42
C ASP A 188 -57.94 -3.07 12.56
N GLU A 189 -57.89 -1.82 12.06
CA GLU A 189 -59.03 -0.91 12.03
C GLU A 189 -60.17 -1.47 11.17
N VAL A 190 -59.87 -1.92 9.95
CA VAL A 190 -60.85 -2.54 9.05
C VAL A 190 -61.40 -3.84 9.65
N GLN A 191 -60.57 -4.66 10.29
CA GLN A 191 -61.01 -5.88 10.94
C GLN A 191 -61.99 -5.58 12.09
N ASN A 192 -61.68 -4.58 12.93
CA ASN A 192 -62.58 -4.15 14.00
C ASN A 192 -63.92 -3.64 13.46
N ASP A 193 -63.91 -2.90 12.34
CA ASP A 193 -65.13 -2.44 11.69
C ASP A 193 -65.99 -3.60 11.15
N ILE A 194 -65.34 -4.62 10.57
CA ILE A 194 -66.01 -5.85 10.12
C ILE A 194 -66.63 -6.58 11.32
N ASP A 195 -65.87 -6.76 12.40
CA ASP A 195 -66.34 -7.47 13.58
C ASP A 195 -67.56 -6.76 14.21
N GLN A 196 -67.53 -5.43 14.31
CA GLN A 196 -68.69 -4.66 14.78
C GLN A 196 -69.90 -4.78 13.86
N TRP A 197 -69.69 -4.84 12.54
CA TRP A 197 -70.77 -5.06 11.58
C TRP A 197 -71.37 -6.45 11.72
N MET A 198 -70.53 -7.47 11.91
CA MET A 198 -70.96 -8.85 12.14
C MET A 198 -71.77 -8.98 13.43
N GLU A 199 -71.31 -8.38 14.53
CA GLU A 199 -72.05 -8.38 15.82
C GLU A 199 -73.42 -7.70 15.70
N ARG A 200 -73.48 -6.56 15.00
CA ARG A 200 -74.76 -5.85 14.75
C ARG A 200 -75.69 -6.70 13.90
N PHE A 201 -75.18 -7.32 12.85
CA PHE A 201 -75.98 -8.19 11.99
C PHE A 201 -76.53 -9.41 12.74
N GLU A 202 -75.72 -10.05 13.58
CA GLU A 202 -76.15 -11.16 14.42
C GLU A 202 -77.25 -10.73 15.41
N HIS A 203 -77.10 -9.58 16.05
CA HIS A 203 -78.15 -9.03 16.93
C HIS A 203 -79.44 -8.73 16.17
N GLU A 204 -79.37 -8.10 15.00
CA GLU A 204 -80.56 -7.80 14.18
C GLU A 204 -81.25 -9.08 13.70
N LYS A 205 -80.48 -10.10 13.34
CA LYS A 205 -81.00 -11.41 12.95
C LYS A 205 -81.74 -12.06 14.12
N ASP A 206 -81.14 -12.10 15.31
CA ASP A 206 -81.75 -12.69 16.50
C ASP A 206 -83.02 -11.94 16.91
N ASP A 207 -83.02 -10.61 16.79
CA ASP A 207 -84.21 -9.77 17.02
C ASP A 207 -85.34 -10.09 16.04
N LEU A 208 -85.04 -10.24 14.75
CA LEU A 208 -86.00 -10.62 13.72
C LEU A 208 -86.54 -12.03 13.96
N ASP A 209 -85.68 -13.00 14.27
CA ASP A 209 -86.08 -14.35 14.61
C ASP A 209 -86.98 -14.37 15.86
N GLY A 210 -86.65 -13.57 16.88
CA GLY A 210 -87.49 -13.36 18.05
C GLY A 210 -88.85 -12.74 17.73
N ARG A 211 -88.93 -11.80 16.76
CA ARG A 211 -90.20 -11.25 16.25
C ARG A 211 -91.01 -12.32 15.51
N PHE A 212 -90.39 -13.12 14.65
CA PHE A 212 -91.07 -14.20 13.93
C PHE A 212 -91.60 -15.28 14.88
N GLN A 213 -90.84 -15.67 15.89
CA GLN A 213 -91.29 -16.62 16.91
C GLN A 213 -92.51 -16.09 17.68
N ARG A 214 -92.48 -14.82 18.11
CA ARG A 214 -93.63 -14.17 18.76
C ARG A 214 -94.84 -14.08 17.84
N ALA A 215 -94.67 -13.74 16.57
CA ALA A 215 -95.75 -13.71 15.59
C ALA A 215 -96.35 -15.11 15.36
N ARG A 216 -95.52 -16.16 15.27
CA ARG A 216 -95.98 -17.56 15.17
C ARG A 216 -96.74 -18.00 16.43
N ALA A 217 -96.29 -17.59 17.62
CA ALA A 217 -96.98 -17.88 18.87
C ALA A 217 -98.36 -17.18 18.93
N LYS A 218 -98.43 -15.89 18.58
CA LYS A 218 -99.69 -15.15 18.46
C LYS A 218 -100.64 -15.79 17.45
N LYS A 219 -100.14 -16.18 16.27
CA LYS A 219 -100.95 -16.86 15.25
C LYS A 219 -101.54 -18.18 15.78
N ARG A 220 -100.75 -18.97 16.51
CA ARG A 220 -101.24 -20.19 17.17
C ARG A 220 -102.32 -19.89 18.21
N HIS A 221 -102.09 -18.90 19.07
CA HIS A 221 -103.06 -18.49 20.09
C HIS A 221 -104.39 -18.03 19.48
N TRP A 222 -104.35 -17.18 18.45
CA TRP A 222 -105.55 -16.74 17.73
C TRP A 222 -106.30 -17.90 17.08
N LYS A 223 -105.57 -18.89 16.53
CA LYS A 223 -106.20 -20.08 15.96
C LYS A 223 -106.97 -20.86 17.03
N THR A 224 -106.37 -21.07 18.20
CA THR A 224 -107.05 -21.72 19.34
C THR A 224 -108.27 -20.92 19.80
N LEU A 225 -108.16 -19.59 19.87
CA LEU A 225 -109.29 -18.74 20.26
C LEU A 225 -110.45 -18.82 19.25
N MET A 226 -110.15 -18.87 17.95
CA MET A 226 -111.16 -19.06 16.90
C MET A 226 -111.85 -20.43 17.03
N GLU A 227 -111.08 -21.49 17.27
CA GLU A 227 -111.63 -22.84 17.51
C GLU A 227 -112.52 -22.85 18.77
N GLU A 228 -112.13 -22.14 19.84
CA GLU A 228 -112.96 -21.99 21.04
C GLU A 228 -114.26 -21.22 20.77
N VAL A 229 -114.19 -20.11 20.02
CA VAL A 229 -115.38 -19.32 19.64
C VAL A 229 -116.34 -20.16 18.81
N GLU A 230 -115.84 -20.87 17.79
CA GLU A 230 -116.67 -21.74 16.95
C GLU A 230 -117.37 -22.84 17.77
N ASN A 231 -116.65 -23.44 18.73
CA ASN A 231 -117.25 -24.41 19.65
C ASN A 231 -118.35 -23.80 20.54
N ARG A 232 -118.17 -22.55 20.99
CA ARG A 232 -119.17 -21.84 21.81
C ARG A 232 -120.37 -21.42 21.01
N GLU A 233 -120.19 -21.00 19.76
CA GLU A 233 -121.29 -20.69 18.84
C GLU A 233 -122.16 -21.93 18.59
N GLN A 234 -121.54 -23.09 18.33
CA GLN A 234 -122.26 -24.35 18.18
C GLN A 234 -123.01 -24.77 19.46
N GLU A 235 -122.46 -24.51 20.64
CA GLU A 235 -123.13 -24.77 21.91
C GLU A 235 -124.33 -23.84 22.13
N ILE A 236 -124.16 -22.54 21.85
CA ILE A 236 -125.25 -21.56 21.93
C ILE A 236 -126.38 -21.97 20.99
N GLU A 237 -126.09 -22.34 19.75
CA GLU A 237 -127.10 -22.79 18.78
C GLU A 237 -127.85 -24.03 19.28
N ARG A 238 -127.13 -24.98 19.93
CA ARG A 238 -127.77 -26.15 20.56
C ARG A 238 -128.68 -25.76 21.72
N LEU A 239 -128.23 -24.85 22.60
CA LEU A 239 -129.04 -24.38 23.73
C LEU A 239 -130.26 -23.58 23.28
N GLN A 240 -130.14 -22.75 22.24
CA GLN A 240 -131.28 -22.02 21.64
C GLN A 240 -132.34 -22.97 21.09
N LYS A 241 -131.93 -24.03 20.37
CA LYS A 241 -132.86 -25.06 19.89
C LYS A 241 -133.60 -25.74 21.05
N LEU A 242 -132.89 -26.06 22.13
CA LEU A 242 -133.51 -26.63 23.34
C LEU A 242 -134.47 -25.65 24.00
N GLU A 243 -134.10 -24.37 24.10
CA GLU A 243 -134.96 -23.32 24.64
C GLU A 243 -136.25 -23.17 23.84
N ASP A 244 -136.17 -23.15 22.50
CA ASP A 244 -137.33 -23.10 21.61
C ASP A 244 -138.24 -24.32 21.80
N GLU A 245 -137.67 -25.51 21.96
CA GLU A 245 -138.43 -26.72 22.28
C GLU A 245 -139.14 -26.61 23.64
N HIS A 246 -138.47 -26.07 24.65
CA HIS A 246 -139.06 -25.85 25.96
C HIS A 246 -140.21 -24.84 25.92
N HIS A 247 -140.06 -23.73 25.17
CA HIS A 247 -141.11 -22.75 24.96
C HIS A 247 -142.34 -23.38 24.29
N LYS A 248 -142.15 -24.16 23.22
CA LYS A 248 -143.25 -24.92 22.58
C LYS A 248 -143.97 -25.86 23.55
N ARG A 249 -143.24 -26.53 24.45
CA ARG A 249 -143.83 -27.40 25.48
C ARG A 249 -144.57 -26.62 26.58
N ILE A 250 -144.16 -25.40 26.88
CA ILE A 250 -144.87 -24.50 27.81
C ILE A 250 -146.16 -24.03 27.16
N ASP A 251 -146.09 -23.47 25.95
CA ASP A 251 -147.25 -22.99 25.19
C ASP A 251 -148.31 -24.08 25.02
N TYR A 252 -147.88 -25.30 24.69
CA TYR A 252 -148.79 -26.45 24.59
C TYR A 252 -149.44 -26.80 25.94
N ARG A 253 -148.68 -26.78 27.04
CA ARG A 253 -149.22 -27.02 28.39
C ARG A 253 -150.22 -25.94 28.80
N GLU A 254 -149.93 -24.68 28.50
CA GLU A 254 -150.86 -23.57 28.74
C GLU A 254 -152.14 -23.70 27.91
N LEU A 255 -152.03 -24.10 26.64
CA LEU A 255 -153.18 -24.39 25.79
C LEU A 255 -154.05 -25.51 26.39
N CYS A 256 -153.44 -26.63 26.81
CA CYS A 256 -154.13 -27.73 27.46
C CYS A 256 -154.79 -27.29 28.78
N TRP A 257 -154.08 -26.52 29.61
CA TRP A 257 -154.59 -25.98 30.86
C TRP A 257 -155.79 -25.08 30.63
N ASN A 258 -155.68 -24.11 29.73
CA ASN A 258 -156.77 -23.19 29.37
C ASN A 258 -157.98 -23.94 28.82
N SER A 259 -157.76 -24.99 28.02
CA SER A 259 -158.83 -25.86 27.51
C SER A 259 -159.49 -26.66 28.63
N ALA A 260 -158.70 -27.24 29.54
CA ALA A 260 -159.21 -27.99 30.70
C ALA A 260 -160.03 -27.09 31.63
N VAL A 261 -159.56 -25.87 31.93
CA VAL A 261 -160.30 -24.86 32.72
C VAL A 261 -161.62 -24.50 32.05
N LYS A 262 -161.65 -24.29 30.72
CA LYS A 262 -162.89 -24.03 29.97
C LYS A 262 -163.88 -25.19 30.03
N ILE A 263 -163.42 -26.43 29.83
CA ILE A 263 -164.25 -27.64 29.93
C ILE A 263 -164.80 -27.79 31.35
N GLN A 264 -163.98 -27.56 32.37
CA GLN A 264 -164.39 -27.65 33.77
C GLN A 264 -165.40 -26.55 34.14
N ALA A 265 -165.26 -25.35 33.59
CA ALA A 265 -166.24 -24.28 33.74
C ALA A 265 -167.58 -24.64 33.04
N TRP A 266 -167.54 -25.17 31.81
CA TRP A 266 -168.72 -25.66 31.09
C TRP A 266 -169.44 -26.81 31.80
N TRP A 267 -168.71 -27.67 32.52
CA TRP A 267 -169.31 -28.78 33.25
C TRP A 267 -169.94 -28.35 34.58
N ARG A 268 -169.50 -27.23 35.17
CA ARG A 268 -169.94 -26.72 36.49
C ARG A 268 -171.03 -25.66 36.43
N GLY A 269 -171.27 -25.04 35.28
CA GLY A 269 -172.35 -24.06 35.05
C GLY A 269 -173.24 -24.53 33.92
#